data_AF-A0A8D8KRN6-F1
#
_entry.id   AF-A0A8D8KRN6-F1
#
_cell.length_a   1.000
_cell.length_b   1.000
_cell.length_c   1.000
_cell.angle_alpha   90.00
_cell.angle_beta   90.00
_cell.angle_gamma   90.00
#
_symmetry.space_group_name_H-M   'P 1'
#
loop_
_entity.id
_entity.type
_entity.pdbx_description
1 polymer ?
#
loop_
_entity_poly.entity_id
_entity_poly.type
_entity_poly.pdbx_seq_one_letter_code
_entity_poly.pdbx_strand_id
1 'polypeptide(L)'
;MTTTMSANPITILIVILAAAALLDAGIVRQRRSESNEIPPTEQETNARVVLERCERRYQEGKAKETHAAWAYTSNLTEYNLIKNTEAATEFAAIQKSVAEELRQFDYRTFRNEDLKRRFKRLAVLGYAALPEDKFKELFGAVSSMESNYAKIKICSYRDNTNCHMTLDPEITELLGNSRDPEELKYYWVEWYNKAGKPTRESFQKYVDLNKESAKLNGFNNGAEVWLDEYDDPTFEQQVQDVITQIRPLYEQIHAYVRHKLRQKYGDAVVSKKGPIPIHLLGNMWGQTWEGIADLTTPFPEKKLLDVTDEMVEQGYTPLKMFQMGDDFFQSLNMTKLPQDFWDKSILEKPKDGRDLVCHASAWDFFATDDVRIKQCTRVNMREFFVVHHELGHIQYYLQYQHQPIEYRKGANPGFHEAVGDLLSLSVSTPKHLKQVGLLKDYEEDEQVKINQFYRSGVTKFVFLPFAYTLDKYRWSVFRGEIKPEEYNCRFWQLRSEYSGVEPPVVRTEQDFDPPAKYHVSADVEYLRYFVSYIIQFQFHKAACTLAGEYVPGDAEKTLHNCDIYRSAAAGNKIKEMLALGASKSWPDAMEVLTGERKMSADAILEYFKPLQDWLVEENKRLGAHVGWTAT
;
A
#
# COMPACT_ATOMS: atom_id res chain seq x y z
N MET A 1 -46.27 -74.54 -41.96
CA MET A 1 -45.84 -73.54 -40.96
C MET A 1 -45.14 -74.29 -39.84
N THR A 2 -43.95 -74.83 -40.10
CA THR A 2 -42.62 -74.27 -39.74
C THR A 2 -42.43 -74.20 -38.22
N THR A 3 -41.99 -75.30 -37.58
CA THR A 3 -40.60 -75.83 -37.37
C THR A 3 -40.07 -75.45 -35.97
N THR A 4 -40.14 -76.37 -35.00
CA THR A 4 -39.09 -77.29 -34.44
C THR A 4 -38.37 -76.68 -33.22
N MET A 5 -38.50 -77.23 -32.00
CA MET A 5 -37.76 -78.39 -31.41
C MET A 5 -36.24 -78.15 -31.38
N SER A 6 -35.44 -78.47 -30.36
CA SER A 6 -35.60 -79.16 -29.07
C SER A 6 -34.21 -79.25 -28.39
N ALA A 7 -34.23 -79.50 -27.07
CA ALA A 7 -33.29 -80.34 -26.31
C ALA A 7 -31.86 -79.86 -25.93
N ASN A 8 -31.70 -79.70 -24.61
CA ASN A 8 -30.51 -79.89 -23.74
C ASN A 8 -29.84 -81.29 -23.94
N PRO A 9 -28.77 -81.72 -23.20
CA PRO A 9 -27.63 -81.08 -22.50
C PRO A 9 -26.29 -81.91 -22.69
N ILE A 10 -25.28 -81.72 -21.81
CA ILE A 10 -24.26 -82.70 -21.28
C ILE A 10 -22.81 -82.12 -21.30
N THR A 11 -22.24 -81.63 -20.19
CA THR A 11 -21.46 -82.28 -19.09
C THR A 11 -20.03 -82.72 -19.45
N ILE A 12 -19.04 -82.39 -18.57
CA ILE A 12 -17.91 -83.23 -18.04
C ILE A 12 -16.48 -82.61 -18.09
N LEU A 13 -15.93 -82.35 -16.87
CA LEU A 13 -14.54 -82.54 -16.36
C LEU A 13 -13.36 -81.73 -17.02
N ILE A 14 -12.24 -81.30 -16.40
CA ILE A 14 -11.61 -81.37 -15.07
C ILE A 14 -10.35 -80.44 -15.09
N VAL A 15 -10.00 -79.82 -13.95
CA VAL A 15 -8.62 -79.53 -13.43
C VAL A 15 -7.66 -78.51 -14.12
N ILE A 16 -7.42 -77.42 -13.35
CA ILE A 16 -6.15 -76.80 -12.89
C ILE A 16 -5.04 -76.34 -13.88
N LEU A 17 -4.74 -75.02 -13.74
CA LEU A 17 -3.49 -74.23 -13.88
C LEU A 17 -2.72 -74.11 -15.21
N ALA A 18 -2.53 -72.83 -15.55
CA ALA A 18 -1.28 -72.13 -15.89
C ALA A 18 -1.00 -71.76 -17.36
N ALA A 19 -0.54 -70.51 -17.46
CA ALA A 19 0.35 -69.89 -18.45
C ALA A 19 -0.26 -68.83 -19.38
N ALA A 20 0.35 -67.66 -19.27
CA ALA A 20 0.14 -66.39 -19.94
C ALA A 20 0.24 -66.47 -21.48
N ALA A 21 -0.54 -65.62 -22.15
CA ALA A 21 -0.23 -65.13 -23.50
C ALA A 21 -0.70 -63.68 -23.64
N LEU A 22 0.19 -62.88 -24.21
CA LEU A 22 0.14 -61.44 -24.44
C LEU A 22 -1.10 -61.01 -25.25
N LEU A 23 -1.71 -59.89 -24.86
CA LEU A 23 -2.62 -59.12 -25.72
C LEU A 23 -2.15 -57.67 -25.77
N ASP A 24 -1.83 -57.27 -27.00
CA ASP A 24 -1.47 -55.94 -27.46
C ASP A 24 -2.43 -54.86 -26.93
N ALA A 25 -1.92 -53.94 -26.12
CA ALA A 25 -2.60 -52.71 -25.77
C ALA A 25 -2.07 -51.58 -26.66
N GLY A 26 -2.87 -51.20 -27.66
CA GLY A 26 -2.61 -50.04 -28.50
C GLY A 26 -2.46 -48.77 -27.66
N ILE A 27 -1.24 -48.21 -27.68
CA ILE A 27 -0.93 -46.91 -27.08
C ILE A 27 -1.60 -45.83 -27.93
N VAL A 28 -2.69 -45.25 -27.42
CA VAL A 28 -3.20 -43.95 -27.91
C VAL A 28 -2.18 -42.89 -27.47
N ARG A 29 -1.30 -42.52 -28.40
CA ARG A 29 -0.33 -41.43 -28.24
C ARG A 29 -1.12 -40.11 -28.18
N GLN A 30 -1.32 -39.56 -26.98
CA GLN A 30 -1.74 -38.18 -26.80
C GLN A 30 -0.70 -37.28 -27.49
N ARG A 31 -1.09 -36.58 -28.57
CA ARG A 31 -0.30 -35.50 -29.15
C ARG A 31 -0.22 -34.38 -28.11
N ARG A 32 0.91 -34.32 -27.40
CA ARG A 32 1.38 -33.10 -26.73
C ARG A 32 1.45 -32.02 -27.82
N SER A 33 0.77 -30.90 -27.63
CA SER A 33 1.06 -29.72 -28.45
C SER A 33 2.51 -29.35 -28.16
N GLU A 34 3.41 -29.58 -29.12
CA GLU A 34 4.73 -28.97 -29.10
C GLU A 34 4.50 -27.46 -29.10
N SER A 35 4.79 -26.80 -27.99
CA SER A 35 4.99 -25.37 -27.98
C SER A 35 6.10 -25.08 -28.98
N ASN A 36 5.88 -24.14 -29.91
CA ASN A 36 6.89 -23.62 -30.83
C ASN A 36 7.93 -22.78 -30.08
N GLU A 37 8.49 -23.29 -28.96
CA GLU A 37 9.56 -22.64 -28.24
C GLU A 37 10.89 -22.98 -28.91
N ILE A 38 11.53 -21.95 -29.44
CA ILE A 38 12.89 -22.04 -29.97
C ILE A 38 13.81 -22.52 -28.82
N PRO A 39 14.61 -23.59 -29.01
CA PRO A 39 15.52 -24.07 -27.98
C PRO A 39 16.45 -22.95 -27.49
N PRO A 40 16.71 -22.86 -26.16
CA PRO A 40 17.62 -21.85 -25.62
C PRO A 40 19.00 -22.01 -26.25
N THR A 41 19.66 -20.88 -26.49
CA THR A 41 21.05 -20.89 -26.96
C THR A 41 21.99 -21.47 -25.89
N GLU A 42 23.17 -21.94 -26.28
CA GLU A 42 24.19 -22.39 -25.32
C GLU A 42 24.55 -21.26 -24.33
N GLN A 43 24.62 -20.03 -24.82
CA GLN A 43 24.82 -18.82 -24.02
C GLN A 43 23.71 -18.63 -22.98
N GLU A 44 22.44 -18.73 -23.37
CA GLU A 44 21.31 -18.61 -22.43
C GLU A 44 21.25 -19.77 -21.43
N THR A 45 21.68 -20.97 -21.82
CA THR A 45 21.75 -22.13 -20.93
C THR A 45 22.81 -21.90 -19.85
N ASN A 46 24.00 -21.44 -20.23
CA ASN A 46 25.06 -21.08 -19.27
C ASN A 46 24.67 -19.89 -18.39
N ALA A 47 24.05 -18.86 -18.98
CA ALA A 47 23.56 -17.68 -18.27
C ALA A 47 22.55 -18.06 -17.18
N ARG A 48 21.65 -19.01 -17.46
CA ARG A 48 20.65 -19.48 -16.50
C ARG A 48 21.28 -20.15 -15.28
N VAL A 49 22.29 -20.99 -15.48
CA VAL A 49 23.01 -21.66 -14.37
C VAL A 49 23.70 -20.64 -13.46
N VAL A 50 24.31 -19.60 -14.05
CA VAL A 50 24.93 -18.52 -13.28
C VAL A 50 23.87 -17.70 -12.54
N LEU A 51 22.77 -17.35 -13.22
CA LEU A 51 21.67 -16.60 -12.65
C LEU A 51 21.06 -17.30 -11.42
N GLU A 52 20.73 -18.58 -11.51
CA GLU A 52 20.15 -19.35 -10.39
C GLU A 52 21.09 -19.43 -9.17
N ARG A 53 22.40 -19.45 -9.39
CA ARG A 53 23.40 -19.35 -8.32
C ARG A 53 23.40 -17.95 -7.70
N CYS A 54 23.36 -16.90 -8.52
CA CYS A 54 23.30 -15.52 -8.07
C CYS A 54 22.03 -15.25 -7.25
N GLU A 55 20.88 -15.74 -7.71
CA GLU A 55 19.59 -15.60 -7.02
C GLU A 55 19.61 -16.20 -5.63
N ARG A 56 20.14 -17.41 -5.47
CA ARG A 56 20.25 -18.05 -4.15
C ARG A 56 21.09 -17.21 -3.18
N ARG A 57 22.26 -16.75 -3.61
CA ARG A 57 23.14 -15.88 -2.80
C ARG A 57 22.46 -14.56 -2.48
N TYR A 58 21.75 -13.97 -3.44
CA TYR A 58 21.02 -12.72 -3.27
C TYR A 58 19.90 -12.89 -2.24
N GLN A 59 19.11 -13.97 -2.35
CA GLN A 59 18.03 -14.30 -1.43
C GLN A 59 18.54 -14.54 0.00
N GLU A 60 19.60 -15.32 0.18
CA GLU A 60 20.23 -15.56 1.48
C GLU A 60 20.73 -14.27 2.13
N GLY A 61 21.40 -13.41 1.35
CA GLY A 61 21.86 -12.10 1.81
C GLY A 61 20.70 -11.17 2.18
N LYS A 62 19.65 -11.12 1.36
CA LYS A 62 18.47 -10.28 1.58
C LYS A 62 17.69 -10.73 2.82
N ALA A 63 17.52 -12.03 3.02
CA ALA A 63 16.88 -12.58 4.21
C ALA A 63 17.64 -12.17 5.49
N LYS A 64 18.98 -12.29 5.49
CA LYS A 64 19.82 -11.89 6.64
C LYS A 64 19.68 -10.40 6.96
N GLU A 65 19.70 -9.54 5.95
CA GLU A 65 19.48 -8.10 6.09
C GLU A 65 18.08 -7.81 6.65
N THR A 66 17.05 -8.47 6.12
CA THR A 66 15.66 -8.31 6.59
C THR A 66 15.49 -8.71 8.06
N HIS A 67 16.15 -9.79 8.51
CA HIS A 67 16.15 -10.18 9.92
C HIS A 67 16.78 -9.12 10.84
N ALA A 68 17.88 -8.49 10.42
CA ALA A 68 18.53 -7.45 11.19
C ALA A 68 17.68 -6.16 11.24
N ALA A 69 17.06 -5.79 10.11
CA ALA A 69 16.14 -4.66 10.02
C ALA A 69 14.88 -4.85 10.89
N TRP A 70 14.30 -6.05 10.89
CA TRP A 70 13.19 -6.41 11.79
C TRP A 70 13.57 -6.24 13.26
N ALA A 71 14.75 -6.75 13.66
CA ALA A 71 15.22 -6.65 15.04
C ALA A 71 15.43 -5.19 15.49
N TYR A 72 15.96 -4.34 14.60
CA TYR A 72 16.12 -2.91 14.87
C TYR A 72 14.78 -2.18 14.98
N THR A 73 13.90 -2.32 13.98
CA THR A 73 12.61 -1.60 13.97
C THR A 73 11.66 -2.06 15.07
N SER A 74 11.83 -3.28 15.59
CA SER A 74 11.08 -3.82 16.73
C SER A 74 11.66 -3.45 18.10
N ASN A 75 12.93 -3.01 18.14
CA ASN A 75 13.66 -2.62 19.35
C ASN A 75 14.84 -1.69 18.99
N LEU A 76 14.60 -0.38 19.04
CA LEU A 76 15.51 0.67 18.58
C LEU A 76 16.65 0.91 19.57
N THR A 77 17.70 0.08 19.48
CA THR A 77 18.94 0.22 20.26
C THR A 77 20.14 0.50 19.36
N GLU A 78 21.19 1.12 19.91
CA GLU A 78 22.48 1.33 19.24
C GLU A 78 23.05 -0.01 18.72
N TYR A 79 22.95 -1.06 19.54
CA TYR A 79 23.41 -2.41 19.19
C TYR A 79 22.68 -2.95 17.95
N ASN A 80 21.35 -2.86 17.93
CA ASN A 80 20.57 -3.33 16.78
C ASN A 80 20.80 -2.46 15.53
N LEU A 81 21.02 -1.16 15.69
CA LEU A 81 21.38 -0.27 14.58
C LEU A 81 22.70 -0.69 13.94
N ILE A 82 23.73 -1.00 14.75
CA ILE A 82 25.02 -1.51 14.27
C ILE A 82 24.81 -2.81 13.51
N LYS A 83 24.07 -3.77 14.06
CA LYS A 83 23.80 -5.06 13.41
C LYS A 83 23.03 -4.92 12.10
N ASN A 84 22.06 -4.00 12.06
CA ASN A 84 21.32 -3.69 10.85
C ASN A 84 22.24 -3.08 9.77
N THR A 85 23.08 -2.11 10.16
CA THR A 85 24.04 -1.47 9.25
C THR A 85 25.08 -2.46 8.70
N GLU A 86 25.60 -3.35 9.55
CA GLU A 86 26.51 -4.44 9.15
C GLU A 86 25.84 -5.35 8.12
N ALA A 87 24.63 -5.83 8.39
CA ALA A 87 23.90 -6.72 7.48
C ALA A 87 23.55 -6.04 6.14
N ALA A 88 23.13 -4.77 6.18
CA ALA A 88 22.87 -3.98 4.98
C ALA A 88 24.13 -3.75 4.14
N THR A 89 25.28 -3.51 4.78
CA THR A 89 26.57 -3.36 4.10
C THR A 89 27.01 -4.66 3.45
N GLU A 90 26.91 -5.79 4.16
CA GLU A 90 27.20 -7.12 3.61
C GLU A 90 26.32 -7.45 2.41
N PHE A 91 25.03 -7.16 2.50
CA PHE A 91 24.11 -7.38 1.39
C PHE A 91 24.42 -6.49 0.19
N ALA A 92 24.76 -5.21 0.39
CA ALA A 92 25.20 -4.32 -0.68
C ALA A 92 26.45 -4.87 -1.41
N ALA A 93 27.39 -5.50 -0.69
CA ALA A 93 28.54 -6.17 -1.31
C ALA A 93 28.13 -7.39 -2.14
N ILE A 94 27.15 -8.18 -1.67
CA ILE A 94 26.57 -9.29 -2.45
C ILE A 94 25.91 -8.77 -3.72
N GLN A 95 25.12 -7.69 -3.65
CA GLN A 95 24.47 -7.09 -4.81
C GLN A 95 25.50 -6.67 -5.87
N LYS A 96 26.59 -6.00 -5.47
CA LYS A 96 27.69 -5.63 -6.37
C LYS A 96 28.31 -6.84 -7.06
N SER A 97 28.68 -7.87 -6.28
CA SER A 97 29.27 -9.10 -6.82
C SER A 97 28.34 -9.82 -7.79
N VAL A 98 27.03 -9.88 -7.48
CA VAL A 98 26.03 -10.46 -8.39
C VAL A 98 25.95 -9.65 -9.68
N ALA A 99 25.86 -8.32 -9.61
CA ALA A 99 25.80 -7.48 -10.81
C ALA A 99 27.07 -7.61 -11.67
N GLU A 100 28.25 -7.72 -11.06
CA GLU A 100 29.52 -7.97 -11.78
C GLU A 100 29.54 -9.31 -12.51
N GLU A 101 29.06 -10.39 -11.88
CA GLU A 101 28.93 -11.71 -12.51
C GLU A 101 27.94 -11.68 -13.68
N LEU A 102 26.78 -11.03 -13.50
CA LEU A 102 25.74 -10.96 -14.54
C LEU A 102 26.13 -10.05 -15.71
N ARG A 103 26.97 -9.02 -15.49
CA ARG A 103 27.51 -8.14 -16.55
C ARG A 103 28.43 -8.85 -17.53
N GLN A 104 28.90 -10.06 -17.22
CA GLN A 104 29.65 -10.89 -18.17
C GLN A 104 28.80 -11.37 -19.34
N PHE A 105 27.48 -11.28 -19.22
CA PHE A 105 26.53 -11.67 -20.26
C PHE A 105 25.89 -10.43 -20.90
N ASP A 106 25.89 -10.37 -22.23
CA ASP A 106 25.09 -9.38 -22.96
C ASP A 106 23.62 -9.82 -23.02
N TYR A 107 22.93 -9.71 -21.87
CA TYR A 107 21.57 -10.21 -21.71
C TYR A 107 20.58 -9.56 -22.68
N ARG A 108 20.88 -8.37 -23.23
CA ARG A 108 20.01 -7.70 -24.22
C ARG A 108 19.85 -8.50 -25.51
N THR A 109 20.82 -9.36 -25.81
CA THR A 109 20.82 -10.24 -27.00
C THR A 109 20.06 -11.54 -26.80
N PHE A 110 19.65 -11.86 -25.57
CA PHE A 110 18.90 -13.09 -25.29
C PHE A 110 17.59 -13.12 -26.10
N ARG A 111 17.04 -14.30 -26.33
CA ARG A 111 15.72 -14.50 -26.94
C ARG A 111 14.64 -14.69 -25.88
N ASN A 112 15.03 -15.24 -24.73
CA ASN A 112 14.14 -15.45 -23.61
C ASN A 112 13.90 -14.13 -22.83
N GLU A 113 12.67 -13.59 -22.93
CA GLU A 113 12.29 -12.33 -22.28
C GLU A 113 12.24 -12.42 -20.74
N ASP A 114 11.92 -13.59 -20.18
CA ASP A 114 11.99 -13.83 -18.73
C ASP A 114 13.44 -13.70 -18.25
N LEU A 115 14.36 -14.39 -18.93
CA LEU A 115 15.79 -14.34 -18.62
C LEU A 115 16.33 -12.91 -18.74
N LYS A 116 15.96 -12.16 -19.79
CA LYS A 116 16.30 -10.73 -19.92
C LYS A 116 15.86 -9.92 -18.71
N ARG A 117 14.61 -10.09 -18.30
CA ARG A 117 14.01 -9.31 -17.22
C ARG A 117 14.67 -9.62 -15.88
N ARG A 118 14.99 -10.89 -15.60
CA ARG A 118 15.72 -11.32 -14.38
C ARG A 118 17.12 -10.69 -14.33
N PHE A 119 17.86 -10.76 -15.45
CA PHE A 119 19.16 -10.10 -15.57
C PHE A 119 19.07 -8.57 -15.41
N LYS A 120 18.10 -7.90 -16.05
CA LYS A 120 17.88 -6.45 -15.89
C LYS A 120 17.68 -6.09 -14.43
N ARG A 121 16.81 -6.82 -13.71
CA ARG A 121 16.47 -6.50 -12.31
C ARG A 121 17.62 -6.71 -11.34
N LEU A 122 18.40 -7.78 -11.48
CA LEU A 122 19.56 -8.02 -10.61
C LEU A 122 20.77 -7.15 -10.94
N ALA A 123 20.82 -6.55 -12.14
CA ALA A 123 21.92 -5.66 -12.54
C ALA A 123 21.78 -4.22 -12.02
N VAL A 124 20.57 -3.78 -11.65
CA VAL A 124 20.32 -2.46 -11.05
C VAL A 124 20.60 -2.54 -9.55
N LEU A 125 21.57 -1.78 -9.06
CA LEU A 125 22.09 -1.87 -7.70
C LEU A 125 21.39 -0.92 -6.72
N GLY A 126 20.74 0.13 -7.23
CA GLY A 126 20.23 1.21 -6.38
C GLY A 126 21.35 1.82 -5.54
N TYR A 127 21.13 1.99 -4.24
CA TYR A 127 22.15 2.54 -3.33
C TYR A 127 23.40 1.68 -3.20
N ALA A 128 23.31 0.36 -3.42
CA ALA A 128 24.48 -0.49 -3.42
C ALA A 128 25.46 -0.18 -4.56
N ALA A 129 25.16 0.72 -5.50
CA ALA A 129 26.13 1.22 -6.45
C ALA A 129 27.21 2.11 -5.79
N LEU A 130 26.91 2.74 -4.65
CA LEU A 130 27.84 3.63 -3.95
C LEU A 130 29.07 2.87 -3.41
N PRO A 131 30.25 3.52 -3.31
CA PRO A 131 31.34 3.05 -2.47
C PRO A 131 30.88 2.73 -1.04
N GLU A 132 31.55 1.79 -0.35
CA GLU A 132 31.09 1.29 0.95
C GLU A 132 30.96 2.39 2.02
N ASP A 133 31.94 3.30 2.08
CA ASP A 133 31.94 4.47 2.96
C ASP A 133 30.73 5.37 2.71
N LYS A 134 30.45 5.69 1.44
CA LYS A 134 29.29 6.50 1.04
C LYS A 134 27.96 5.79 1.25
N PHE A 135 27.90 4.48 1.04
CA PHE A 135 26.71 3.68 1.33
C PHE A 135 26.37 3.74 2.83
N LYS A 136 27.38 3.59 3.70
CA LYS A 136 27.21 3.74 5.15
C LYS A 136 26.81 5.15 5.55
N GLU A 137 27.37 6.19 4.91
CA GLU A 137 26.92 7.58 5.12
C GLU A 137 25.45 7.78 4.74
N LEU A 138 25.00 7.25 3.60
CA LEU A 138 23.61 7.34 3.16
C LEU A 138 22.70 6.62 4.16
N PHE A 139 23.04 5.38 4.52
CA PHE A 139 22.27 4.58 5.46
C PHE A 139 22.17 5.24 6.83
N GLY A 140 23.28 5.81 7.32
CA GLY A 140 23.33 6.56 8.57
C GLY A 140 22.48 7.84 8.53
N ALA A 141 22.47 8.55 7.40
CA ALA A 141 21.63 9.74 7.22
C ALA A 141 20.14 9.39 7.29
N VAL A 142 19.69 8.34 6.59
CA VAL A 142 18.29 7.87 6.65
C VAL A 142 17.93 7.37 8.06
N SER A 143 18.78 6.52 8.65
CA SER A 143 18.57 5.99 10.00
C SER A 143 18.49 7.08 11.06
N SER A 144 19.25 8.17 10.91
CA SER A 144 19.21 9.35 11.78
C SER A 144 17.86 10.05 11.72
N MET A 145 17.32 10.26 10.51
CA MET A 145 16.00 10.87 10.30
C MET A 145 14.87 9.99 10.86
N GLU A 146 14.89 8.68 10.56
CA GLU A 146 13.90 7.72 11.06
C GLU A 146 13.93 7.60 12.59
N SER A 147 15.13 7.50 13.18
CA SER A 147 15.33 7.41 14.63
C SER A 147 14.90 8.70 15.34
N ASN A 148 15.18 9.87 14.75
CA ASN A 148 14.66 11.15 15.24
C ASN A 148 13.14 11.11 15.29
N TYR A 149 12.47 10.79 14.18
CA TYR A 149 11.02 10.72 14.07
C TYR A 149 10.40 9.78 15.12
N ALA A 150 10.94 8.58 15.27
CA ALA A 150 10.40 7.55 16.18
C ALA A 150 10.52 7.92 17.66
N LYS A 151 11.50 8.74 18.04
CA LYS A 151 11.81 9.06 19.44
C LYS A 151 11.22 10.37 19.93
N ILE A 152 10.43 11.07 19.10
CA ILE A 152 9.83 12.36 19.47
C ILE A 152 8.89 12.18 20.65
N LYS A 153 9.10 13.03 21.67
CA LYS A 153 8.20 13.22 22.80
C LYS A 153 7.86 14.70 22.93
N ILE A 154 6.58 14.98 23.18
CA ILE A 154 6.02 16.32 23.30
C ILE A 154 5.40 16.46 24.69
N CYS A 155 5.50 17.67 25.27
CA CYS A 155 4.85 17.99 26.54
C CYS A 155 3.36 18.23 26.34
N SER A 156 2.54 17.90 27.33
CA SER A 156 1.10 18.14 27.22
C SER A 156 0.81 19.64 27.21
N TYR A 157 -0.10 20.06 26.34
CA TYR A 157 -0.60 21.43 26.28
C TYR A 157 -1.19 21.89 27.62
N ARG A 158 -1.86 20.98 28.34
CA ARG A 158 -2.56 21.26 29.60
C ARG A 158 -1.72 21.02 30.85
N ASP A 159 -0.64 20.23 30.73
CA ASP A 159 0.27 19.90 31.81
C ASP A 159 1.71 19.80 31.28
N ASN A 160 2.48 20.86 31.47
CA ASN A 160 3.86 20.94 31.00
C ASN A 160 4.83 20.01 31.76
N THR A 161 4.38 19.33 32.81
CA THR A 161 5.18 18.31 33.51
C THR A 161 5.09 16.95 32.85
N ASN A 162 4.03 16.68 32.08
CA ASN A 162 3.88 15.46 31.29
C ASN A 162 4.55 15.62 29.92
N CYS A 163 5.80 15.16 29.78
CA CYS A 163 6.57 15.22 28.54
C CYS A 163 6.82 13.86 27.88
N HIS A 164 5.81 13.00 27.92
CA HIS A 164 5.89 11.63 27.41
C HIS A 164 4.89 11.34 26.28
N MET A 165 4.20 12.35 25.73
CA MET A 165 3.26 12.15 24.63
C MET A 165 4.03 11.84 23.34
N THR A 166 3.71 10.70 22.73
CA THR A 166 4.26 10.26 21.46
C THR A 166 3.24 10.46 20.33
N LEU A 167 3.69 10.36 19.08
CA LEU A 167 2.77 10.44 17.93
C LEU A 167 1.67 9.37 18.03
N ASP A 168 2.06 8.17 18.44
CA ASP A 168 1.22 6.98 18.48
C ASP A 168 1.24 6.30 19.87
N PRO A 169 0.13 6.33 20.63
CA PRO A 169 -1.20 6.78 20.21
C PRO A 169 -1.53 8.24 20.54
N GLU A 170 -0.84 8.87 21.50
CA GLU A 170 -1.41 10.01 22.24
C GLU A 170 -1.77 11.21 21.35
N ILE A 171 -0.85 11.64 20.48
CA ILE A 171 -1.09 12.82 19.63
C ILE A 171 -2.04 12.48 18.47
N THR A 172 -1.98 11.26 17.92
CA THR A 172 -2.89 10.83 16.86
C THR A 172 -4.34 10.78 17.35
N GLU A 173 -4.58 10.20 18.52
CA GLU A 173 -5.91 10.19 19.15
C GLU A 173 -6.36 11.61 19.51
N LEU A 174 -5.46 12.46 20.01
CA LEU A 174 -5.76 13.85 20.33
C LEU A 174 -6.18 14.64 19.09
N LEU A 175 -5.44 14.54 17.98
CA LEU A 175 -5.76 15.25 16.75
C LEU A 175 -7.11 14.83 16.18
N GLY A 176 -7.46 13.54 16.27
CA GLY A 176 -8.75 13.02 15.82
C GLY A 176 -9.94 13.46 16.70
N ASN A 177 -9.72 13.79 17.97
CA ASN A 177 -10.83 14.03 18.93
C ASN A 177 -10.91 15.45 19.49
N SER A 178 -9.79 16.17 19.60
CA SER A 178 -9.81 17.56 20.08
C SER A 178 -10.48 18.47 19.04
N ARG A 179 -11.17 19.49 19.55
CA ARG A 179 -11.85 20.54 18.78
C ARG A 179 -11.43 21.92 19.30
N ASP A 180 -10.28 22.01 19.96
CA ASP A 180 -9.68 23.27 20.40
C ASP A 180 -8.58 23.67 19.41
N PRO A 181 -8.76 24.74 18.60
CA PRO A 181 -7.77 25.18 17.63
C PRO A 181 -6.39 25.49 18.22
N GLU A 182 -6.32 26.02 19.44
CA GLU A 182 -5.05 26.40 20.07
C GLU A 182 -4.28 25.18 20.58
N GLU A 183 -5.00 24.18 21.12
CA GLU A 183 -4.43 22.88 21.49
C GLU A 183 -3.91 22.15 20.25
N LEU A 184 -4.72 22.06 19.18
CA LEU A 184 -4.33 21.43 17.91
C LEU A 184 -3.10 22.13 17.29
N LYS A 185 -3.07 23.46 17.33
CA LYS A 185 -1.95 24.26 16.82
C LYS A 185 -0.67 24.00 17.61
N TYR A 186 -0.76 23.91 18.94
CA TYR A 186 0.38 23.60 19.80
C TYR A 186 1.04 22.27 19.41
N TYR A 187 0.27 21.19 19.32
CA TYR A 187 0.81 19.88 18.97
C TYR A 187 1.36 19.82 17.54
N TRP A 188 0.71 20.52 16.61
CA TRP A 188 1.22 20.64 15.24
C TRP A 188 2.57 21.35 15.22
N VAL A 189 2.71 22.49 15.89
CA VAL A 189 3.97 23.26 15.92
C VAL A 189 5.08 22.45 16.60
N GLU A 190 4.82 21.84 17.74
CA GLU A 190 5.80 21.03 18.46
C GLU A 190 6.26 19.83 17.64
N TRP A 191 5.34 19.16 16.95
CA TRP A 191 5.68 18.03 16.08
C TRP A 191 6.60 18.44 14.94
N TYR A 192 6.20 19.43 14.15
CA TYR A 192 6.96 19.88 12.99
C TYR A 192 8.33 20.46 13.39
N ASN A 193 8.42 21.14 14.54
CA ASN A 193 9.69 21.67 15.05
C ASN A 193 10.66 20.56 15.51
N LYS A 194 10.17 19.41 15.98
CA LYS A 194 11.00 18.30 16.47
C LYS A 194 11.33 17.26 15.40
N ALA A 195 10.42 17.00 14.47
CA ALA A 195 10.59 16.02 13.40
C ALA A 195 11.30 16.58 12.17
N GLY A 196 11.03 17.85 11.87
CA GLY A 196 11.47 18.49 10.64
C GLY A 196 12.83 19.16 10.75
N LYS A 197 12.87 20.33 11.40
CA LYS A 197 14.08 21.18 11.47
C LYS A 197 15.38 20.45 11.87
N PRO A 198 15.40 19.57 12.88
CA PRO A 198 16.64 18.93 13.34
C PRO A 198 17.26 17.98 12.30
N THR A 199 16.49 17.54 11.30
CA THR A 199 16.92 16.52 10.33
C THR A 199 17.35 17.13 8.99
N ARG A 200 17.36 18.46 8.85
CA ARG A 200 17.71 19.17 7.59
C ARG A 200 19.07 18.77 7.01
N GLU A 201 20.11 18.64 7.84
CA GLU A 201 21.45 18.25 7.39
C GLU A 201 21.51 16.78 6.94
N SER A 202 20.89 15.87 7.70
CA SER A 202 20.77 14.46 7.32
C SER A 202 19.99 14.31 6.01
N PHE A 203 18.91 15.07 5.83
CA PHE A 203 18.15 15.09 4.58
C PHE A 203 18.98 15.58 3.40
N GLN A 204 19.76 16.66 3.56
CA GLN A 204 20.64 17.16 2.50
C GLN A 204 21.68 16.11 2.10
N LYS A 205 22.34 15.49 3.09
CA LYS A 205 23.30 14.41 2.86
C LYS A 205 22.67 13.22 2.12
N TYR A 206 21.44 12.86 2.51
CA TYR A 206 20.65 11.84 1.82
C TYR A 206 20.39 12.21 0.35
N VAL A 207 19.93 13.44 0.05
CA VAL A 207 19.67 13.91 -1.32
C VAL A 207 20.93 13.84 -2.18
N ASP A 208 22.06 14.28 -1.65
CA ASP A 208 23.34 14.30 -2.37
C ASP A 208 23.80 12.88 -2.75
N LEU A 209 23.75 11.95 -1.79
CA LEU A 209 24.16 10.56 -1.99
C LEU A 209 23.15 9.76 -2.82
N ASN A 210 21.84 10.04 -2.68
CA ASN A 210 20.80 9.50 -3.55
C ASN A 210 21.08 9.90 -5.01
N LYS A 211 21.37 11.18 -5.28
CA LYS A 211 21.72 11.65 -6.63
C LYS A 211 22.99 11.01 -7.18
N GLU A 212 24.02 10.84 -6.36
CA GLU A 212 25.23 10.13 -6.76
C GLU A 212 24.93 8.66 -7.13
N SER A 213 24.14 7.97 -6.31
CA SER A 213 23.75 6.59 -6.56
C SER A 213 22.94 6.44 -7.86
N ALA A 214 22.03 7.38 -8.16
CA ALA A 214 21.23 7.37 -9.38
C ALA A 214 22.14 7.43 -10.62
N LYS A 215 23.13 8.33 -10.61
CA LYS A 215 24.13 8.47 -11.69
C LYS A 215 24.95 7.20 -11.88
N LEU A 216 25.35 6.54 -10.80
CA LEU A 216 26.09 5.27 -10.86
C LEU A 216 25.25 4.12 -11.46
N ASN A 217 23.91 4.22 -11.39
CA ASN A 217 22.97 3.29 -12.03
C ASN A 217 22.55 3.72 -13.44
N GLY A 218 23.07 4.82 -13.97
CA GLY A 218 22.74 5.32 -15.32
C GLY A 218 21.49 6.20 -15.42
N PHE A 219 20.96 6.66 -14.29
CA PHE A 219 19.85 7.63 -14.22
C PHE A 219 20.37 9.04 -13.91
N ASN A 220 19.63 10.09 -14.27
CA ASN A 220 20.07 11.47 -14.01
C ASN A 220 19.90 11.88 -12.54
N ASN A 221 18.90 11.32 -11.85
CA ASN A 221 18.49 11.68 -10.50
C ASN A 221 17.62 10.58 -9.86
N GLY A 222 17.37 10.69 -8.54
CA GLY A 222 16.55 9.71 -7.80
C GLY A 222 15.09 9.62 -8.24
N ALA A 223 14.52 10.66 -8.86
CA ALA A 223 13.14 10.62 -9.35
C ALA A 223 12.99 9.60 -10.48
N GLU A 224 13.96 9.55 -11.40
CA GLU A 224 13.98 8.57 -12.49
C GLU A 224 14.14 7.13 -11.96
N VAL A 225 14.92 6.94 -10.90
CA VAL A 225 15.07 5.63 -10.25
C VAL A 225 13.72 5.14 -9.70
N TRP A 226 12.97 6.02 -9.03
CA TRP A 226 11.64 5.65 -8.53
C TRP A 226 10.61 5.46 -9.64
N LEU A 227 10.65 6.28 -10.70
CA LEU A 227 9.74 6.16 -11.84
C LEU A 227 10.02 4.91 -12.69
N ASP A 228 11.25 4.39 -12.73
CA ASP A 228 11.60 3.13 -13.45
C ASP A 228 10.85 1.91 -12.88
N GLU A 229 10.47 1.94 -11.60
CA GLU A 229 9.67 0.86 -10.98
C GLU A 229 8.25 0.72 -11.58
N TYR A 230 7.80 1.73 -12.33
CA TYR A 230 6.53 1.70 -13.06
C TYR A 230 6.70 1.29 -14.54
N ASP A 231 7.91 1.01 -15.03
CA ASP A 231 8.20 0.42 -16.35
C ASP A 231 7.47 1.14 -17.53
N ASP A 232 7.20 2.45 -17.38
CA ASP A 232 6.47 3.28 -18.34
C ASP A 232 7.05 4.71 -18.35
N PRO A 233 7.68 5.15 -19.46
CA PRO A 233 8.31 6.48 -19.54
C PRO A 233 7.29 7.64 -19.52
N THR A 234 6.00 7.35 -19.69
CA THR A 234 4.90 8.33 -19.67
C THR A 234 4.18 8.38 -18.32
N PHE A 235 4.62 7.61 -17.33
CA PHE A 235 3.89 7.41 -16.07
C PHE A 235 3.65 8.71 -15.29
N GLU A 236 4.64 9.61 -15.25
CA GLU A 236 4.48 10.92 -14.58
C GLU A 236 3.38 11.76 -15.22
N GLN A 237 3.22 11.71 -16.56
CA GLN A 237 2.14 12.40 -17.25
C GLN A 237 0.78 11.76 -16.94
N GLN A 238 0.70 10.42 -16.90
CA GLN A 238 -0.55 9.72 -16.54
C GLN A 238 -1.02 10.10 -15.12
N VAL A 239 -0.09 10.23 -14.17
CA VAL A 239 -0.37 10.71 -12.81
C VAL A 239 -0.91 12.14 -12.82
N GLN A 240 -0.33 13.04 -13.63
CA GLN A 240 -0.81 14.42 -13.78
C GLN A 240 -2.21 14.49 -14.42
N ASP A 241 -2.48 13.65 -15.41
CA ASP A 241 -3.78 13.57 -16.07
C ASP A 241 -4.86 13.10 -15.08
N VAL A 242 -4.55 12.12 -14.23
CA VAL A 242 -5.46 11.68 -13.15
C VAL A 242 -5.70 12.77 -12.13
N ILE A 243 -4.65 13.47 -11.67
CA ILE A 243 -4.79 14.62 -10.75
C ILE A 243 -5.74 15.68 -11.32
N THR A 244 -5.64 15.94 -12.62
CA THR A 244 -6.53 16.88 -13.31
C THR A 244 -7.98 16.39 -13.34
N GLN A 245 -8.20 15.10 -13.58
CA GLN A 245 -9.53 14.49 -13.61
C GLN A 245 -10.22 14.48 -12.25
N ILE A 246 -9.51 14.22 -11.16
CA ILE A 246 -10.09 14.15 -9.81
C ILE A 246 -10.31 15.53 -9.18
N ARG A 247 -9.59 16.56 -9.65
CA ARG A 247 -9.59 17.91 -9.07
C ARG A 247 -11.00 18.52 -8.89
N PRO A 248 -11.94 18.43 -9.85
CA PRO A 248 -13.27 19.01 -9.68
C PRO A 248 -14.03 18.45 -8.49
N LEU A 249 -13.99 17.13 -8.25
CA LEU A 249 -14.63 16.53 -7.07
C LEU A 249 -13.87 16.90 -5.79
N TYR A 250 -12.54 16.89 -5.81
CA TYR A 250 -11.75 17.29 -4.65
C TYR A 250 -12.09 18.71 -4.18
N GLU A 251 -12.19 19.67 -5.11
CA GLU A 251 -12.53 21.06 -4.79
C GLU A 251 -13.94 21.20 -4.20
N GLN A 252 -14.89 20.33 -4.56
CA GLN A 252 -16.23 20.29 -3.95
C GLN A 252 -16.19 19.77 -2.51
N ILE A 253 -15.43 18.70 -2.24
CA ILE A 253 -15.24 18.17 -0.88
C ILE A 253 -14.55 19.22 -0.01
N HIS A 254 -13.47 19.83 -0.52
CA HIS A 254 -12.72 20.89 0.16
C HIS A 254 -13.61 22.08 0.51
N ALA A 255 -14.38 22.59 -0.45
CA ALA A 255 -15.28 23.72 -0.25
C ALA A 255 -16.31 23.46 0.85
N TYR A 256 -16.89 22.27 0.85
CA TYR A 256 -17.88 21.84 1.82
C TYR A 256 -17.27 21.70 3.22
N VAL A 257 -16.13 21.01 3.33
CA VAL A 257 -15.38 20.86 4.59
C VAL A 257 -15.00 22.23 5.15
N ARG A 258 -14.42 23.11 4.33
CA ARG A 258 -14.08 24.49 4.74
C ARG A 258 -15.31 25.25 5.23
N HIS A 259 -16.45 25.11 4.56
CA HIS A 259 -17.70 25.74 4.98
C HIS A 259 -18.14 25.24 6.37
N LYS A 260 -18.12 23.92 6.61
CA LYS A 260 -18.50 23.34 7.90
C LYS A 260 -17.54 23.70 9.03
N LEU A 261 -16.23 23.67 8.76
CA LEU A 261 -15.21 24.12 9.72
C LEU A 261 -15.39 25.60 10.09
N ARG A 262 -15.76 26.45 9.12
CA ARG A 262 -16.11 27.85 9.38
C ARG A 262 -17.32 28.01 10.27
N GLN A 263 -18.37 27.22 10.07
CA GLN A 263 -19.54 27.24 10.94
C GLN A 263 -19.17 26.85 12.38
N LYS A 264 -18.22 25.93 12.55
CA LYS A 264 -17.75 25.48 13.88
C LYS A 264 -16.83 26.48 14.56
N TYR A 265 -15.79 26.94 13.86
CA TYR A 265 -14.66 27.69 14.43
C TYR A 265 -14.72 29.19 14.20
N GLY A 266 -15.60 29.65 13.32
CA GLY A 266 -15.75 31.07 12.97
C GLY A 266 -14.76 31.58 11.92
N ASP A 267 -15.07 32.76 11.39
CA ASP A 267 -14.35 33.38 10.26
C ASP A 267 -12.94 33.86 10.61
N ALA A 268 -12.66 34.10 11.89
CA ALA A 268 -11.32 34.47 12.35
C ALA A 268 -10.33 33.30 12.29
N VAL A 269 -10.83 32.06 12.39
CA VAL A 269 -10.01 30.84 12.37
C VAL A 269 -9.95 30.24 10.97
N VAL A 270 -11.07 30.21 10.24
CA VAL A 270 -11.12 29.62 8.90
C VAL A 270 -11.64 30.65 7.89
N SER A 271 -10.80 31.01 6.92
CA SER A 271 -11.16 31.97 5.87
C SER A 271 -12.21 31.38 4.91
N LYS A 272 -13.15 32.22 4.45
CA LYS A 272 -14.15 31.83 3.43
C LYS A 272 -13.51 31.42 2.10
N LYS A 273 -12.37 32.01 1.75
CA LYS A 273 -11.75 31.88 0.43
C LYS A 273 -10.29 31.39 0.47
N GLY A 274 -9.68 31.35 1.66
CA GLY A 274 -8.31 30.87 1.82
C GLY A 274 -8.22 29.35 1.92
N PRO A 275 -7.00 28.81 1.93
CA PRO A 275 -6.72 27.42 2.31
C PRO A 275 -7.26 27.07 3.71
N ILE A 276 -7.45 25.77 3.97
CA ILE A 276 -7.88 25.28 5.29
C ILE A 276 -6.65 25.18 6.19
N PRO A 277 -6.67 25.75 7.42
CA PRO A 277 -5.62 25.52 8.40
C PRO A 277 -5.50 24.03 8.74
N ILE A 278 -4.37 23.43 8.38
CA ILE A 278 -4.21 21.96 8.29
C ILE A 278 -4.43 21.23 9.62
N HIS A 279 -4.08 21.87 10.75
CA HIS A 279 -4.27 21.34 12.10
C HIS A 279 -5.74 21.06 12.48
N LEU A 280 -6.72 21.59 11.73
CA LEU A 280 -8.15 21.38 11.98
C LEU A 280 -8.73 20.18 11.24
N LEU A 281 -7.92 19.44 10.48
CA LEU A 281 -8.38 18.34 9.63
C LEU A 281 -8.32 16.97 10.29
N GLY A 282 -8.10 16.91 11.61
CA GLY A 282 -8.13 15.66 12.38
C GLY A 282 -6.91 14.75 12.15
N ASN A 283 -5.86 15.26 11.49
CA ASN A 283 -4.66 14.50 11.13
C ASN A 283 -3.44 15.42 11.09
N MET A 284 -2.28 14.93 11.56
CA MET A 284 -1.05 15.73 11.68
C MET A 284 -0.61 16.36 10.36
N TRP A 285 -0.82 15.65 9.25
CA TRP A 285 -0.40 16.05 7.90
C TRP A 285 -1.56 16.46 7.00
N GLY A 286 -2.79 16.45 7.52
CA GLY A 286 -4.00 16.65 6.72
C GLY A 286 -4.13 15.70 5.54
N GLN A 287 -3.54 14.49 5.62
CA GLN A 287 -3.53 13.52 4.52
C GLN A 287 -4.88 12.82 4.33
N THR A 288 -5.60 12.60 5.41
CA THR A 288 -6.97 12.07 5.47
C THR A 288 -7.72 12.89 6.51
N TRP A 289 -9.02 13.10 6.30
CA TRP A 289 -9.85 13.98 7.14
C TRP A 289 -10.95 13.20 7.88
N GLU A 290 -10.74 11.90 8.07
CA GLU A 290 -11.66 11.00 8.78
C GLU A 290 -11.90 11.45 10.24
N GLY A 291 -10.89 12.02 10.90
CA GLY A 291 -10.97 12.50 12.29
C GLY A 291 -11.92 13.68 12.51
N ILE A 292 -12.44 14.30 11.44
CA ILE A 292 -13.46 15.36 11.51
C ILE A 292 -14.75 14.97 10.79
N ALA A 293 -14.93 13.70 10.44
CA ALA A 293 -16.13 13.25 9.74
C ALA A 293 -17.39 13.51 10.60
N ASP A 294 -17.31 13.32 11.91
CA ASP A 294 -18.36 13.66 12.90
C ASP A 294 -18.75 15.14 12.85
N LEU A 295 -17.76 16.03 12.73
CA LEU A 295 -17.95 17.47 12.74
C LEU A 295 -18.56 17.99 11.43
N THR A 296 -18.21 17.36 10.33
CA THR A 296 -18.47 17.88 8.99
C THR A 296 -19.49 17.06 8.19
N THR A 297 -20.06 16.02 8.80
CA THR A 297 -21.03 15.15 8.14
C THR A 297 -22.25 15.92 7.59
N PRO A 298 -22.75 15.56 6.40
CA PRO A 298 -23.99 16.08 5.81
C PRO A 298 -25.20 16.08 6.74
N PHE A 299 -25.48 14.94 7.36
CA PHE A 299 -26.69 14.73 8.15
C PHE A 299 -26.31 14.24 9.57
N PRO A 300 -26.00 15.15 10.51
CA PRO A 300 -25.49 14.78 11.84
C PRO A 300 -26.51 14.06 12.72
N GLU A 301 -27.82 14.24 12.45
CA GLU A 301 -28.90 13.53 13.15
C GLU A 301 -29.03 12.05 12.72
N LYS A 302 -28.31 11.65 11.66
CA LYS A 302 -28.24 10.27 11.18
C LYS A 302 -26.91 9.66 11.60
N LYS A 303 -26.94 8.42 12.10
CA LYS A 303 -25.71 7.73 12.54
C LYS A 303 -24.67 7.68 11.42
N LEU A 304 -23.45 8.11 11.73
CA LEU A 304 -22.27 7.76 10.96
C LEU A 304 -21.98 6.27 11.18
N LEU A 305 -21.56 5.58 10.13
CA LEU A 305 -21.02 4.23 10.29
C LEU A 305 -19.71 4.32 11.08
N ASP A 306 -19.78 3.96 12.36
CA ASP A 306 -18.62 3.65 13.18
C ASP A 306 -18.94 2.46 14.06
N VAL A 307 -18.16 1.38 13.92
CA VAL A 307 -18.38 0.13 14.66
C VAL A 307 -17.43 -0.02 15.84
N THR A 308 -16.67 1.02 16.18
CA THR A 308 -15.68 0.98 17.26
C THR A 308 -16.30 0.58 18.61
N ASP A 309 -17.42 1.20 18.99
CA ASP A 309 -18.08 0.90 20.27
C ASP A 309 -18.60 -0.56 20.30
N GLU A 310 -19.15 -1.05 19.19
CA GLU A 310 -19.64 -2.42 19.08
C GLU A 310 -18.49 -3.44 19.12
N MET A 311 -17.33 -3.14 18.50
CA MET A 311 -16.13 -3.96 18.63
C MET A 311 -15.68 -4.06 20.10
N VAL A 312 -15.68 -2.94 20.83
CA VAL A 312 -15.32 -2.91 22.25
C VAL A 312 -16.34 -3.68 23.10
N GLU A 313 -17.64 -3.48 22.86
CA GLU A 313 -18.72 -4.18 23.57
C GLU A 313 -18.66 -5.70 23.37
N GLN A 314 -18.32 -6.15 22.16
CA GLN A 314 -18.15 -7.57 21.84
C GLN A 314 -16.81 -8.15 22.32
N GLY A 315 -15.94 -7.36 22.97
CA GLY A 315 -14.67 -7.82 23.50
C GLY A 315 -13.63 -8.15 22.42
N TYR A 316 -13.60 -7.39 21.33
CA TYR A 316 -12.58 -7.53 20.30
C TYR A 316 -11.18 -7.31 20.88
N THR A 317 -10.21 -8.04 20.31
CA THR A 317 -8.78 -7.89 20.59
C THR A 317 -8.03 -7.73 19.27
N PRO A 318 -6.79 -7.20 19.28
CA PRO A 318 -5.93 -7.21 18.10
C PRO A 318 -5.86 -8.58 17.42
N LEU A 319 -5.66 -9.66 18.20
CA LEU A 319 -5.66 -11.02 17.68
C LEU A 319 -6.96 -11.38 16.93
N LYS A 320 -8.13 -11.04 17.50
CA LYS A 320 -9.43 -11.29 16.87
C LYS A 320 -9.57 -10.54 15.54
N MET A 321 -9.08 -9.29 15.47
CA MET A 321 -9.09 -8.49 14.24
C MET A 321 -8.28 -9.17 13.13
N PHE A 322 -7.07 -9.65 13.44
CA PHE A 322 -6.24 -10.39 12.48
C PHE A 322 -6.86 -11.73 12.07
N GLN A 323 -7.50 -12.46 13.00
CA GLN A 323 -8.22 -13.70 12.68
C GLN A 323 -9.39 -13.47 11.72
N MET A 324 -10.08 -12.33 11.83
CA MET A 324 -11.14 -11.98 10.88
C MET A 324 -10.59 -11.62 9.50
N GLY A 325 -9.46 -10.93 9.43
CA GLY A 325 -8.78 -10.70 8.16
C GLY A 325 -8.32 -12.01 7.50
N ASP A 326 -7.74 -12.94 8.27
CA ASP A 326 -7.38 -14.30 7.79
C ASP A 326 -8.60 -15.08 7.28
N ASP A 327 -9.75 -15.00 7.97
CA ASP A 327 -11.02 -15.59 7.52
C ASP A 327 -11.50 -14.97 6.20
N PHE A 328 -11.40 -13.65 6.05
CA PHE A 328 -11.77 -12.97 4.81
C PHE A 328 -10.97 -13.54 3.63
N PHE A 329 -9.63 -13.60 3.73
CA PHE A 329 -8.79 -14.14 2.66
C PHE A 329 -9.08 -15.63 2.39
N GLN A 330 -9.28 -16.45 3.40
CA GLN A 330 -9.65 -17.86 3.22
C GLN A 330 -11.01 -18.01 2.53
N SER A 331 -11.98 -17.14 2.83
CA SER A 331 -13.30 -17.12 2.17
C SER A 331 -13.21 -16.89 0.66
N LEU A 332 -12.16 -16.19 0.22
CA LEU A 332 -11.82 -15.94 -1.18
C LEU A 332 -11.02 -17.09 -1.81
N ASN A 333 -10.92 -18.25 -1.15
CA ASN A 333 -10.07 -19.37 -1.56
C ASN A 333 -8.57 -18.99 -1.63
N MET A 334 -8.12 -18.02 -0.82
CA MET A 334 -6.71 -17.60 -0.76
C MET A 334 -5.95 -18.32 0.37
N THR A 335 -4.63 -18.18 0.36
CA THR A 335 -3.74 -18.86 1.32
C THR A 335 -4.01 -18.38 2.75
N LYS A 336 -4.24 -19.32 3.67
CA LYS A 336 -4.31 -19.06 5.11
C LYS A 336 -2.98 -18.54 5.65
N LEU A 337 -3.01 -17.66 6.65
CA LEU A 337 -1.79 -17.22 7.33
C LEU A 337 -1.02 -18.40 7.96
N PRO A 338 0.30 -18.50 7.70
CA PRO A 338 1.14 -19.58 8.23
C PRO A 338 1.36 -19.45 9.74
N GLN A 339 1.82 -20.52 10.39
CA GLN A 339 2.06 -20.50 11.84
C GLN A 339 3.14 -19.48 12.24
N ASP A 340 4.18 -19.35 11.42
CA ASP A 340 5.27 -18.37 11.62
C ASP A 340 4.76 -16.93 11.73
N PHE A 341 3.68 -16.57 11.02
CA PHE A 341 3.04 -15.27 11.13
C PHE A 341 2.55 -15.02 12.55
N TRP A 342 1.83 -15.98 13.13
CA TRP A 342 1.24 -15.85 14.48
C TRP A 342 2.31 -15.89 15.57
N ASP A 343 3.35 -16.71 15.40
CA ASP A 343 4.40 -16.90 16.39
C ASP A 343 5.36 -15.71 16.47
N LYS A 344 5.59 -15.00 15.35
CA LYS A 344 6.68 -14.02 15.22
C LYS A 344 6.22 -12.58 15.00
N SER A 345 4.95 -12.33 14.67
CA SER A 345 4.43 -10.96 14.47
C SER A 345 4.28 -10.19 15.78
N ILE A 346 4.36 -8.86 15.70
CA ILE A 346 4.08 -7.93 16.80
C ILE A 346 2.76 -7.26 16.48
N LEU A 347 1.67 -7.78 17.05
CA LEU A 347 0.30 -7.31 16.78
C LEU A 347 -0.20 -6.29 17.81
N GLU A 348 0.58 -6.03 18.86
CA GLU A 348 0.29 -5.07 19.92
C GLU A 348 1.55 -4.28 20.31
N LYS A 349 1.37 -3.04 20.80
CA LYS A 349 2.48 -2.25 21.34
C LYS A 349 3.06 -2.93 22.59
N PRO A 350 4.37 -3.26 22.60
CA PRO A 350 5.03 -3.84 23.77
C PRO A 350 4.92 -2.93 25.01
N LYS A 351 4.78 -3.53 26.19
CA LYS A 351 4.62 -2.82 27.48
C LYS A 351 5.91 -2.76 28.31
N ASP A 352 7.03 -3.19 27.74
CA ASP A 352 8.35 -3.27 28.37
C ASP A 352 9.15 -1.96 28.29
N GLY A 353 8.57 -0.91 27.69
CA GLY A 353 9.17 0.42 27.60
C GLY A 353 10.23 0.59 26.51
N ARG A 354 10.41 -0.41 25.63
CA ARG A 354 11.34 -0.29 24.50
C ARG A 354 10.84 0.71 23.45
N ASP A 355 11.79 1.42 22.83
CA ASP A 355 11.50 2.22 21.65
C ASP A 355 11.35 1.29 20.43
N LEU A 356 10.33 1.51 19.61
CA LEU A 356 10.08 0.77 18.37
C LEU A 356 9.41 1.68 17.34
N VAL A 357 9.48 1.29 16.07
CA VAL A 357 8.70 1.94 15.01
C VAL A 357 7.27 1.41 15.08
N CYS A 358 6.32 2.19 15.61
CA CYS A 358 4.91 1.78 15.71
C CYS A 358 4.15 1.85 14.38
N HIS A 359 4.64 2.60 13.39
CA HIS A 359 4.02 2.64 12.07
C HIS A 359 3.87 1.21 11.53
N ALA A 360 2.64 0.86 11.14
CA ALA A 360 2.30 -0.47 10.67
C ALA A 360 3.19 -0.86 9.47
N SER A 361 3.65 -2.11 9.47
CA SER A 361 4.36 -2.68 8.33
C SER A 361 4.26 -4.20 8.27
N ALA A 362 4.11 -4.71 7.05
CA ALA A 362 4.23 -6.11 6.68
C ALA A 362 5.63 -6.44 6.14
N TRP A 363 6.12 -7.65 6.42
CA TRP A 363 7.48 -8.09 6.12
C TRP A 363 7.50 -9.46 5.45
N ASP A 364 8.20 -9.56 4.31
CA ASP A 364 8.61 -10.83 3.67
C ASP A 364 10.05 -11.12 4.06
N PHE A 365 10.32 -12.25 4.73
CA PHE A 365 11.69 -12.66 5.10
C PHE A 365 12.41 -13.43 4.00
N PHE A 366 11.81 -13.53 2.81
CA PHE A 366 12.36 -14.20 1.63
C PHE A 366 12.66 -15.68 1.87
N ALA A 367 11.98 -16.28 2.84
CA ALA A 367 11.92 -17.72 3.06
C ALA A 367 10.57 -18.26 2.57
N THR A 368 10.29 -19.53 2.87
CA THR A 368 8.94 -20.09 2.75
C THR A 368 8.18 -19.76 4.03
N ASP A 369 7.02 -19.13 3.90
CA ASP A 369 6.05 -18.86 4.96
C ASP A 369 6.50 -17.99 6.16
N ASP A 370 7.77 -17.55 6.24
CA ASP A 370 8.21 -16.54 7.22
C ASP A 370 7.81 -15.13 6.75
N VAL A 371 6.58 -14.74 7.11
CA VAL A 371 5.97 -13.44 6.85
C VAL A 371 5.43 -12.87 8.16
N ARG A 372 5.55 -11.56 8.39
CA ARG A 372 5.20 -10.96 9.69
C ARG A 372 4.58 -9.58 9.55
N ILE A 373 3.77 -9.19 10.53
CA ILE A 373 3.30 -7.81 10.71
C ILE A 373 3.85 -7.24 12.01
N LYS A 374 4.21 -5.95 11.97
CA LYS A 374 4.49 -5.13 13.15
C LYS A 374 3.54 -3.94 13.16
N GLN A 375 2.50 -4.01 13.99
CA GLN A 375 1.47 -2.98 14.14
C GLN A 375 1.13 -2.77 15.62
N CYS A 376 1.12 -1.51 16.06
CA CYS A 376 0.69 -1.12 17.41
C CYS A 376 -0.84 -1.06 17.52
N THR A 377 -1.52 -2.17 17.16
CA THR A 377 -2.97 -2.24 16.92
C THR A 377 -3.82 -1.81 18.12
N ARG A 378 -4.90 -1.07 17.84
CA ARG A 378 -5.92 -0.68 18.82
C ARG A 378 -7.29 -1.19 18.36
N VAL A 379 -8.21 -1.37 19.31
CA VAL A 379 -9.57 -1.85 19.01
C VAL A 379 -10.43 -0.66 18.60
N ASN A 380 -10.42 -0.35 17.30
CA ASN A 380 -11.32 0.61 16.67
C ASN A 380 -11.46 0.29 15.17
N MET A 381 -12.47 0.88 14.52
CA MET A 381 -12.79 0.62 13.12
C MET A 381 -11.64 1.01 12.16
N ARG A 382 -10.92 2.09 12.45
CA ARG A 382 -9.78 2.54 11.63
C ARG A 382 -8.66 1.49 11.61
N GLU A 383 -8.24 1.04 12.78
CA GLU A 383 -7.22 -0.01 12.91
C GLU A 383 -7.71 -1.35 12.34
N PHE A 384 -9.02 -1.62 12.35
CA PHE A 384 -9.57 -2.80 11.68
C PHE A 384 -9.34 -2.77 10.16
N PHE A 385 -9.40 -1.60 9.53
CA PHE A 385 -9.02 -1.46 8.11
C PHE A 385 -7.51 -1.53 7.90
N VAL A 386 -6.70 -0.98 8.81
CA VAL A 386 -5.24 -1.11 8.74
C VAL A 386 -4.83 -2.59 8.82
N VAL A 387 -5.49 -3.40 9.67
CA VAL A 387 -5.26 -4.85 9.72
C VAL A 387 -5.49 -5.51 8.35
N HIS A 388 -6.58 -5.18 7.65
CA HIS A 388 -6.85 -5.72 6.31
C HIS A 388 -5.84 -5.22 5.27
N HIS A 389 -5.41 -3.96 5.38
CA HIS A 389 -4.37 -3.39 4.54
C HIS A 389 -3.06 -4.18 4.66
N GLU A 390 -2.55 -4.35 5.87
CA GLU A 390 -1.29 -5.06 6.11
C GLU A 390 -1.39 -6.55 5.74
N LEU A 391 -2.55 -7.19 5.98
CA LEU A 391 -2.78 -8.56 5.56
C LEU A 391 -2.82 -8.73 4.04
N GLY A 392 -3.20 -7.70 3.27
CA GLY A 392 -3.08 -7.73 1.81
C GLY A 392 -1.63 -7.78 1.34
N HIS A 393 -0.71 -7.09 2.02
CA HIS A 393 0.73 -7.23 1.75
C HIS A 393 1.21 -8.65 2.03
N ILE A 394 0.84 -9.23 3.20
CA ILE A 394 1.17 -10.61 3.55
C ILE A 394 0.61 -11.59 2.52
N GLN A 395 -0.63 -11.39 2.07
CA GLN A 395 -1.23 -12.25 1.07
C GLN A 395 -0.46 -12.22 -0.25
N TYR A 396 -0.01 -11.03 -0.67
CA TYR A 396 0.80 -10.89 -1.87
C TYR A 396 2.14 -11.64 -1.71
N TYR A 397 2.81 -11.52 -0.56
CA TYR A 397 4.03 -12.27 -0.23
C TYR A 397 3.82 -13.77 -0.38
N LEU A 398 2.74 -14.29 0.22
CA LEU A 398 2.40 -15.70 0.16
C LEU A 398 2.03 -16.19 -1.24
N GLN A 399 1.48 -15.33 -2.11
CA GLN A 399 1.15 -15.73 -3.49
C GLN A 399 2.40 -15.82 -4.38
N TYR A 400 3.37 -14.92 -4.24
CA TYR A 400 4.55 -14.92 -5.12
C TYR A 400 5.80 -15.58 -4.52
N GLN A 401 5.77 -16.09 -3.29
CA GLN A 401 6.98 -16.61 -2.62
C GLN A 401 7.70 -17.75 -3.38
N HIS A 402 7.00 -18.40 -4.33
CA HIS A 402 7.52 -19.43 -5.23
C HIS A 402 8.34 -18.86 -6.41
N GLN A 403 8.28 -17.55 -6.65
CA GLN A 403 9.01 -16.86 -7.72
C GLN A 403 10.49 -16.66 -7.34
N PRO A 404 11.39 -16.48 -8.33
CA PRO A 404 12.74 -15.98 -8.11
C PRO A 404 12.76 -14.67 -7.31
N ILE A 405 13.84 -14.44 -6.57
CA ILE A 405 13.95 -13.34 -5.59
C ILE A 405 13.66 -11.95 -6.18
N GLU A 406 14.12 -11.69 -7.39
CA GLU A 406 13.91 -10.43 -8.12
C GLU A 406 12.46 -10.22 -8.62
N TYR A 407 11.65 -11.28 -8.57
CA TYR A 407 10.21 -11.25 -8.85
C TYR A 407 9.33 -11.31 -7.61
N ARG A 408 9.89 -11.52 -6.41
CA ARG A 408 9.19 -11.47 -5.11
C ARG A 408 8.92 -10.04 -4.66
N LYS A 409 8.20 -9.31 -5.51
CA LYS A 409 7.66 -7.97 -5.26
C LYS A 409 6.43 -7.75 -6.15
N GLY A 410 5.64 -6.73 -5.84
CA GLY A 410 4.46 -6.37 -6.63
C GLY A 410 4.80 -5.99 -8.08
N ALA A 411 3.82 -6.11 -8.96
CA ALA A 411 4.01 -5.83 -10.39
C ALA A 411 4.55 -4.41 -10.65
N ASN A 412 4.10 -3.45 -9.84
CA ASN A 412 4.75 -2.18 -9.52
C ASN A 412 4.45 -1.83 -8.04
N PRO A 413 5.05 -0.78 -7.44
CA PRO A 413 4.84 -0.44 -6.03
C PRO A 413 3.37 -0.19 -5.65
N GLY A 414 2.56 0.40 -6.55
CA GLY A 414 1.15 0.68 -6.30
C GLY A 414 0.27 -0.56 -6.20
N PHE A 415 0.65 -1.68 -6.84
CA PHE A 415 -0.09 -2.94 -6.71
C PHE A 415 -0.06 -3.49 -5.29
N HIS A 416 1.08 -3.38 -4.60
CA HIS A 416 1.19 -3.82 -3.21
C HIS A 416 0.19 -3.09 -2.32
N GLU A 417 0.24 -1.76 -2.37
CA GLU A 417 -0.62 -0.89 -1.58
C GLU A 417 -2.11 -1.03 -1.96
N ALA A 418 -2.42 -1.38 -3.22
CA ALA A 418 -3.80 -1.53 -3.69
C ALA A 418 -4.46 -2.82 -3.19
N VAL A 419 -3.70 -3.91 -3.07
CA VAL A 419 -4.23 -5.21 -2.63
C VAL A 419 -4.65 -5.16 -1.16
N GLY A 420 -3.87 -4.45 -0.33
CA GLY A 420 -4.27 -4.16 1.06
C GLY A 420 -5.60 -3.40 1.14
N ASP A 421 -5.75 -2.38 0.31
CA ASP A 421 -6.93 -1.51 0.36
C ASP A 421 -8.18 -2.10 -0.32
N LEU A 422 -7.99 -3.02 -1.28
CA LEU A 422 -9.07 -3.68 -2.01
C LEU A 422 -10.07 -4.34 -1.06
N LEU A 423 -9.58 -5.07 -0.07
CA LEU A 423 -10.46 -5.73 0.91
C LEU A 423 -11.13 -4.74 1.83
N SER A 424 -10.40 -3.72 2.28
CA SER A 424 -10.93 -2.67 3.15
C SER A 424 -12.14 -1.97 2.54
N LEU A 425 -12.24 -1.86 1.21
CA LEU A 425 -13.45 -1.35 0.53
C LEU A 425 -14.67 -2.25 0.79
N SER A 426 -14.54 -3.57 0.66
CA SER A 426 -15.63 -4.52 0.94
C SER A 426 -15.97 -4.57 2.44
N VAL A 427 -14.95 -4.61 3.30
CA VAL A 427 -15.11 -4.67 4.77
C VAL A 427 -15.78 -3.41 5.32
N SER A 428 -15.59 -2.26 4.68
CA SER A 428 -16.21 -0.99 5.10
C SER A 428 -17.72 -0.90 4.81
N THR A 429 -18.28 -1.80 4.01
CA THR A 429 -19.69 -1.74 3.62
C THR A 429 -20.63 -2.11 4.78
N PRO A 430 -21.82 -1.48 4.86
CA PRO A 430 -22.87 -1.93 5.79
C PRO A 430 -23.21 -3.40 5.62
N LYS A 431 -23.20 -3.90 4.38
CA LYS A 431 -23.48 -5.29 4.04
C LYS A 431 -22.52 -6.24 4.78
N HIS A 432 -21.22 -5.99 4.67
CA HIS A 432 -20.21 -6.78 5.36
C HIS A 432 -20.31 -6.65 6.89
N LEU A 433 -20.39 -5.41 7.40
CA LEU A 433 -20.43 -5.13 8.84
C LEU A 433 -21.66 -5.77 9.52
N LYS A 434 -22.81 -5.83 8.83
CA LYS A 434 -23.99 -6.61 9.29
C LYS A 434 -23.68 -8.12 9.29
N GLN A 435 -23.07 -8.63 8.23
CA GLN A 435 -22.77 -10.04 8.08
C GLN A 435 -21.81 -10.57 9.16
N VAL A 436 -20.85 -9.75 9.61
CA VAL A 436 -19.92 -10.10 10.70
C VAL A 436 -20.43 -9.70 12.08
N GLY A 437 -21.66 -9.17 12.19
CA GLY A 437 -22.31 -8.85 13.46
C GLY A 437 -21.85 -7.55 14.13
N LEU A 438 -21.10 -6.69 13.44
CA LEU A 438 -20.62 -5.40 13.95
C LEU A 438 -21.59 -4.24 13.70
N LEU A 439 -22.63 -4.43 12.89
CA LEU A 439 -23.64 -3.41 12.61
C LEU A 439 -25.04 -3.98 12.85
N LYS A 440 -25.71 -3.47 13.90
CA LYS A 440 -27.08 -3.82 14.29
C LYS A 440 -28.06 -2.70 13.92
N ASP A 441 -29.31 -3.07 13.61
CA ASP A 441 -30.45 -2.15 13.43
C ASP A 441 -30.16 -0.94 12.52
N TYR A 442 -29.49 -1.19 11.40
CA TYR A 442 -29.13 -0.17 10.42
C TYR A 442 -30.19 -0.08 9.31
N GLU A 443 -31.00 0.97 9.37
CA GLU A 443 -31.89 1.40 8.29
C GLU A 443 -31.12 2.29 7.31
N GLU A 444 -31.05 1.83 6.06
CA GLU A 444 -30.39 2.55 4.99
C GLU A 444 -31.38 3.50 4.33
N ASP A 445 -31.12 4.80 4.44
CA ASP A 445 -31.80 5.82 3.64
C ASP A 445 -30.78 6.67 2.87
N GLU A 446 -31.27 7.53 1.98
CA GLU A 446 -30.41 8.37 1.14
C GLU A 446 -29.50 9.31 1.95
N GLN A 447 -29.94 9.80 3.11
CA GLN A 447 -29.09 10.64 3.97
C GLN A 447 -27.95 9.83 4.57
N VAL A 448 -28.22 8.59 4.98
CA VAL A 448 -27.18 7.71 5.52
C VAL A 448 -26.20 7.30 4.42
N LYS A 449 -26.67 7.00 3.20
CA LYS A 449 -25.79 6.76 2.04
C LYS A 449 -24.87 7.95 1.74
N ILE A 450 -25.41 9.17 1.74
CA ILE A 450 -24.61 10.38 1.57
C ILE A 450 -23.57 10.53 2.69
N ASN A 451 -23.94 10.28 3.95
CA ASN A 451 -22.98 10.28 5.07
C ASN A 451 -21.85 9.25 4.87
N GLN A 452 -22.16 8.06 4.33
CA GLN A 452 -21.17 7.04 4.01
C GLN A 452 -20.25 7.47 2.89
N PHE A 453 -20.79 7.94 1.75
CA PHE A 453 -19.97 8.42 0.66
C PHE A 453 -19.10 9.58 1.10
N TYR A 454 -19.64 10.49 1.90
CA TYR A 454 -18.89 11.57 2.50
C TYR A 454 -17.73 11.07 3.36
N ARG A 455 -17.98 10.13 4.29
CA ARG A 455 -16.93 9.51 5.11
C ARG A 455 -15.85 8.87 4.25
N SER A 456 -16.22 8.11 3.22
CA SER A 456 -15.27 7.55 2.25
C SER A 456 -14.52 8.64 1.47
N GLY A 457 -15.17 9.75 1.13
CA GLY A 457 -14.58 10.87 0.41
C GLY A 457 -13.50 11.58 1.24
N VAL A 458 -13.80 11.90 2.50
CA VAL A 458 -12.84 12.50 3.43
C VAL A 458 -11.77 11.52 3.94
N THR A 459 -11.95 10.22 3.73
CA THR A 459 -10.95 9.20 4.10
C THR A 459 -10.03 8.87 2.92
N LYS A 460 -10.60 8.59 1.74
CA LYS A 460 -9.87 8.09 0.57
C LYS A 460 -9.64 9.14 -0.52
N PHE A 461 -10.67 9.90 -0.90
CA PHE A 461 -10.57 10.80 -2.05
C PHE A 461 -9.62 11.99 -1.79
N VAL A 462 -9.68 12.57 -0.59
CA VAL A 462 -8.86 13.73 -0.21
C VAL A 462 -7.36 13.42 -0.08
N PHE A 463 -7.02 12.14 0.01
CA PHE A 463 -5.64 11.68 0.11
C PHE A 463 -4.86 11.80 -1.21
N LEU A 464 -5.54 11.72 -2.36
CA LEU A 464 -4.88 11.71 -3.68
C LEU A 464 -4.01 12.96 -3.93
N PRO A 465 -4.47 14.20 -3.72
CA PRO A 465 -3.61 15.37 -3.88
C PRO A 465 -2.48 15.43 -2.85
N PHE A 466 -2.70 14.93 -1.63
CA PHE A 466 -1.62 14.80 -0.63
C PHE A 466 -0.52 13.88 -1.14
N ALA A 467 -0.87 12.66 -1.56
CA ALA A 467 0.08 11.69 -2.03
C ALA A 467 0.87 12.16 -3.25
N TYR A 468 0.20 12.81 -4.20
CA TYR A 468 0.83 13.41 -5.36
C TYR A 468 1.88 14.47 -4.99
N THR A 469 1.55 15.40 -4.09
CA THR A 469 2.48 16.48 -3.74
C THR A 469 3.75 16.03 -3.04
N LEU A 470 3.70 14.92 -2.29
CA LEU A 470 4.85 14.39 -1.57
C LEU A 470 5.96 13.96 -2.53
N ASP A 471 5.62 13.23 -3.58
CA ASP A 471 6.61 12.80 -4.56
C ASP A 471 6.88 13.84 -5.64
N LYS A 472 5.90 14.68 -6.00
CA LYS A 472 6.19 15.87 -6.82
C LYS A 472 7.26 16.75 -6.15
N TYR A 473 7.15 16.99 -4.84
CA TYR A 473 8.16 17.71 -4.07
C TYR A 473 9.52 17.02 -4.10
N ARG A 474 9.57 15.72 -3.75
CA ARG A 474 10.84 14.97 -3.69
C ARG A 474 11.50 14.84 -5.07
N TRP A 475 10.73 14.63 -6.13
CA TRP A 475 11.25 14.61 -7.49
C TRP A 475 11.89 15.94 -7.87
N SER A 476 11.23 17.06 -7.60
CA SER A 476 11.80 18.39 -7.87
C SER A 476 13.06 18.67 -7.03
N VAL A 477 13.15 18.15 -5.81
CA VAL A 477 14.39 18.18 -5.01
C VAL A 477 15.49 17.34 -5.66
N PHE A 478 15.21 16.08 -6.04
CA PHE A 478 16.19 15.19 -6.65
C PHE A 478 16.69 15.69 -8.02
N ARG A 479 15.80 16.31 -8.80
CA ARG A 479 16.10 16.95 -10.09
C ARG A 479 16.90 18.26 -9.91
N GLY A 480 16.93 18.82 -8.70
CA GLY A 480 17.58 20.10 -8.40
C GLY A 480 16.77 21.31 -8.87
N GLU A 481 15.48 21.13 -9.15
CA GLU A 481 14.52 22.20 -9.48
C GLU A 481 14.18 23.03 -8.24
N ILE A 482 14.08 22.36 -7.08
CA ILE A 482 13.98 23.01 -5.77
C ILE A 482 15.36 22.96 -5.12
N LYS A 483 15.88 24.14 -4.77
CA LYS A 483 17.18 24.29 -4.10
C LYS A 483 17.04 24.29 -2.57
N PRO A 484 18.12 24.00 -1.82
CA PRO A 484 18.07 23.92 -0.35
C PRO A 484 17.53 25.15 0.37
N GLU A 485 17.77 26.34 -0.20
CA GLU A 485 17.28 27.63 0.28
C GLU A 485 15.80 27.89 0.03
N GLU A 486 15.11 26.99 -0.71
CA GLU A 486 13.68 27.07 -1.02
C GLU A 486 12.91 25.80 -0.60
N TYR A 487 13.54 24.87 0.13
CA TYR A 487 12.95 23.58 0.48
C TYR A 487 11.59 23.74 1.19
N ASN A 488 11.50 24.61 2.19
CA ASN A 488 10.31 24.65 3.03
C ASN A 488 9.14 25.38 2.36
N CYS A 489 9.41 26.52 1.73
CA CYS A 489 8.38 27.31 1.07
C CYS A 489 7.83 26.57 -0.16
N ARG A 490 8.67 25.88 -0.94
CA ARG A 490 8.20 25.10 -2.10
C ARG A 490 7.38 23.89 -1.69
N PHE A 491 7.70 23.26 -0.56
CA PHE A 491 6.86 22.22 0.01
C PHE A 491 5.45 22.76 0.30
N TRP A 492 5.34 23.85 1.07
CA TRP A 492 4.04 24.43 1.41
C TRP A 492 3.29 25.01 0.22
N GLN A 493 4.00 25.56 -0.77
CA GLN A 493 3.42 26.00 -2.04
C GLN A 493 2.69 24.84 -2.74
N LEU A 494 3.34 23.66 -2.85
CA LEU A 494 2.72 22.48 -3.45
C LEU A 494 1.53 21.98 -2.62
N ARG A 495 1.65 21.96 -1.28
CA ARG A 495 0.54 21.58 -0.40
C ARG A 495 -0.67 22.49 -0.57
N SER A 496 -0.45 23.80 -0.70
CA SER A 496 -1.50 24.78 -0.97
C SER A 496 -2.08 24.63 -2.38
N GLU A 497 -1.26 24.50 -3.41
CA GLU A 497 -1.71 24.44 -4.82
C GLU A 497 -2.63 23.24 -5.11
N TYR A 498 -2.30 22.06 -4.58
CA TYR A 498 -3.02 20.83 -4.89
C TYR A 498 -4.00 20.39 -3.80
N SER A 499 -3.76 20.74 -2.53
CA SER A 499 -4.65 20.37 -1.42
C SER A 499 -5.38 21.55 -0.77
N GLY A 500 -5.04 22.79 -1.09
CA GLY A 500 -5.70 23.95 -0.47
C GLY A 500 -5.62 23.95 1.05
N VAL A 501 -4.48 23.53 1.59
CA VAL A 501 -4.21 23.54 3.04
C VAL A 501 -2.99 24.40 3.36
N GLU A 502 -2.97 24.99 4.55
CA GLU A 502 -1.88 25.83 5.02
C GLU A 502 -1.48 25.51 6.47
N PRO A 503 -0.23 25.79 6.87
CA PRO A 503 0.20 25.72 8.26
C PRO A 503 -0.63 26.61 9.19
N PRO A 504 -0.81 26.24 10.48
CA PRO A 504 -1.51 27.08 11.46
C PRO A 504 -0.73 28.30 11.93
N VAL A 505 0.55 28.40 11.56
CA VAL A 505 1.47 29.50 11.89
C VAL A 505 2.35 29.79 10.69
N VAL A 506 2.86 31.01 10.57
CA VAL A 506 3.81 31.36 9.51
C VAL A 506 5.05 30.46 9.63
N ARG A 507 5.41 29.80 8.52
CA ARG A 507 6.63 29.00 8.37
C ARG A 507 7.63 29.74 7.49
N THR A 508 8.91 29.51 7.73
CA THR A 508 10.02 30.13 7.00
C THR A 508 11.02 29.08 6.55
N GLU A 509 12.08 29.49 5.85
CA GLU A 509 13.19 28.59 5.53
C GLU A 509 14.10 28.26 6.74
N GLN A 510 13.88 28.89 7.89
CA GLN A 510 14.49 28.45 9.15
C GLN A 510 13.83 27.17 9.70
N ASP A 511 12.61 26.88 9.24
CA ASP A 511 11.90 25.63 9.47
C ASP A 511 12.24 24.63 8.36
N PHE A 512 11.90 23.35 8.55
CA PHE A 512 12.05 22.33 7.50
C PHE A 512 11.03 21.23 7.72
N ASP A 513 9.85 21.39 7.14
CA ASP A 513 8.66 20.62 7.47
C ASP A 513 8.48 19.27 6.74
N PRO A 514 9.07 18.99 5.56
CA PRO A 514 8.86 17.70 4.88
C PRO A 514 9.18 16.44 5.69
N PRO A 515 10.30 16.34 6.45
CA PRO A 515 10.62 15.13 7.24
C PRO A 515 9.67 14.88 8.41
N ALA A 516 8.78 15.84 8.73
CA ALA A 516 7.72 15.61 9.71
C ALA A 516 6.71 14.55 9.27
N LYS A 517 6.78 14.08 8.01
CA LYS A 517 6.11 12.88 7.51
C LYS A 517 7.06 11.68 7.50
N TYR A 518 6.64 10.57 8.11
CA TYR A 518 7.41 9.33 8.25
C TYR A 518 8.14 8.91 6.96
N HIS A 519 7.42 8.77 5.85
CA HIS A 519 7.95 8.31 4.56
C HIS A 519 9.05 9.19 3.98
N VAL A 520 9.10 10.47 4.34
CA VAL A 520 10.19 11.38 3.94
C VAL A 520 11.42 11.10 4.80
N SER A 521 11.25 10.94 6.12
CA SER A 521 12.34 10.60 7.05
C SER A 521 12.89 9.18 6.84
N ALA A 522 12.05 8.24 6.41
CA ALA A 522 12.40 6.83 6.23
C ALA A 522 12.76 6.46 4.78
N ASP A 523 12.88 7.44 3.88
CA ASP A 523 13.19 7.21 2.46
C ASP A 523 12.28 6.18 1.76
N VAL A 524 10.98 6.28 2.01
CA VAL A 524 9.97 5.43 1.38
C VAL A 524 9.28 6.23 0.28
N GLU A 525 9.39 5.79 -0.98
CA GLU A 525 8.66 6.36 -2.13
C GLU A 525 7.14 6.44 -1.82
N TYR A 526 6.45 7.49 -2.31
CA TYR A 526 5.06 7.78 -1.89
C TYR A 526 4.05 7.69 -3.03
N LEU A 527 4.49 7.77 -4.29
CA LEU A 527 3.65 7.63 -5.47
C LEU A 527 2.96 6.26 -5.50
N ARG A 528 3.52 5.22 -4.84
CA ARG A 528 2.82 3.94 -4.61
C ARG A 528 1.41 4.10 -4.04
N TYR A 529 1.22 5.05 -3.11
CA TYR A 529 -0.08 5.26 -2.48
C TYR A 529 -1.03 6.00 -3.42
N PHE A 530 -0.52 6.96 -4.20
CA PHE A 530 -1.34 7.62 -5.23
C PHE A 530 -1.86 6.60 -6.24
N VAL A 531 -0.97 5.76 -6.77
CA VAL A 531 -1.31 4.72 -7.75
C VAL A 531 -2.30 3.73 -7.14
N SER A 532 -2.04 3.28 -5.90
CA SER A 532 -2.95 2.39 -5.18
C SER A 532 -4.36 2.97 -5.05
N TYR A 533 -4.48 4.24 -4.69
CA TYR A 533 -5.78 4.89 -4.50
C TYR A 533 -6.57 5.06 -5.79
N ILE A 534 -5.95 4.85 -6.95
CA ILE A 534 -6.63 4.78 -8.24
C ILE A 534 -6.95 3.33 -8.60
N ILE A 535 -5.93 2.47 -8.67
CA ILE A 535 -6.10 1.11 -9.19
C ILE A 535 -6.87 0.19 -8.22
N GLN A 536 -6.91 0.49 -6.92
CA GLN A 536 -7.74 -0.28 -5.97
C GLN A 536 -9.22 -0.24 -6.36
N PHE A 537 -9.71 0.85 -6.96
CA PHE A 537 -11.09 0.94 -7.45
C PHE A 537 -11.29 0.19 -8.77
N GLN A 538 -10.28 0.13 -9.65
CA GLN A 538 -10.32 -0.74 -10.83
C GLN A 538 -10.36 -2.22 -10.40
N PHE A 539 -9.54 -2.61 -9.43
CA PHE A 539 -9.53 -3.96 -8.86
C PHE A 539 -10.86 -4.28 -8.17
N HIS A 540 -11.39 -3.34 -7.37
CA HIS A 540 -12.68 -3.49 -6.68
C HIS A 540 -13.81 -3.69 -7.68
N LYS A 541 -13.90 -2.82 -8.70
CA LYS A 541 -14.90 -2.95 -9.77
C LYS A 541 -14.84 -4.31 -10.47
N ALA A 542 -13.64 -4.79 -10.81
CA ALA A 542 -13.46 -6.10 -11.43
C ALA A 542 -13.86 -7.25 -10.48
N ALA A 543 -13.41 -7.21 -9.22
CA ALA A 543 -13.71 -8.21 -8.22
C ALA A 543 -15.22 -8.27 -7.90
N CYS A 544 -15.89 -7.13 -7.78
CA CYS A 544 -17.33 -7.03 -7.59
C CYS A 544 -18.11 -7.60 -8.78
N THR A 545 -17.64 -7.34 -10.01
CA THR A 545 -18.24 -7.92 -11.21
C THR A 545 -18.14 -9.45 -11.19
N LEU A 546 -16.95 -9.98 -10.84
CA LEU A 546 -16.73 -11.43 -10.72
C LEU A 546 -17.53 -12.08 -9.59
N ALA A 547 -17.78 -11.34 -8.50
CA ALA A 547 -18.64 -11.77 -7.41
C ALA A 547 -20.14 -11.68 -7.74
N GLY A 548 -20.52 -11.06 -8.85
CA GLY A 548 -21.92 -10.79 -9.19
C GLY A 548 -22.58 -9.72 -8.31
N GLU A 549 -21.76 -8.89 -7.65
CA GLU A 549 -22.13 -7.87 -6.66
C GLU A 549 -22.23 -6.47 -7.27
N TYR A 550 -21.74 -6.28 -8.50
CA TYR A 550 -21.83 -5.02 -9.23
C TYR A 550 -22.35 -5.21 -10.65
N VAL A 551 -23.27 -4.34 -11.05
CA VAL A 551 -23.78 -4.21 -12.42
C VAL A 551 -23.90 -2.72 -12.75
N PRO A 552 -23.31 -2.22 -13.85
CA PRO A 552 -23.41 -0.81 -14.23
C PRO A 552 -24.87 -0.35 -14.34
N GLY A 553 -25.23 0.71 -13.60
CA GLY A 553 -26.58 1.31 -13.62
C GLY A 553 -27.64 0.58 -12.78
N ASP A 554 -27.30 -0.51 -12.12
CA ASP A 554 -28.20 -1.19 -11.17
C ASP A 554 -28.16 -0.50 -9.81
N ALA A 555 -29.34 -0.15 -9.27
CA ALA A 555 -29.46 0.57 -8.01
C ALA A 555 -29.15 -0.31 -6.78
N GLU A 556 -29.26 -1.64 -6.89
CA GLU A 556 -29.02 -2.60 -5.81
C GLU A 556 -27.61 -3.20 -5.85
N LYS A 557 -26.95 -3.14 -7.02
CA LYS A 557 -25.62 -3.72 -7.27
C LYS A 557 -24.60 -2.66 -7.64
N THR A 558 -24.31 -1.81 -6.67
CA THR A 558 -23.42 -0.66 -6.80
C THR A 558 -22.01 -0.97 -6.29
N LEU A 559 -21.00 -0.20 -6.74
CA LEU A 559 -19.62 -0.36 -6.25
C LEU A 559 -19.48 -0.09 -4.75
N HIS A 560 -20.33 0.78 -4.19
CA HIS A 560 -20.24 1.21 -2.80
C HIS A 560 -20.82 0.22 -1.80
N ASN A 561 -21.74 -0.66 -2.23
CA ASN A 561 -22.35 -1.68 -1.36
C ASN A 561 -21.88 -3.11 -1.71
N CYS A 562 -20.92 -3.23 -2.62
CA CYS A 562 -20.32 -4.52 -2.99
C CYS A 562 -19.51 -5.11 -1.83
N ASP A 563 -19.78 -6.37 -1.50
CA ASP A 563 -18.95 -7.18 -0.60
C ASP A 563 -18.50 -8.46 -1.31
N ILE A 564 -17.19 -8.61 -1.53
CA ILE A 564 -16.62 -9.79 -2.19
C ILE A 564 -16.40 -10.98 -1.25
N TYR A 565 -16.68 -10.86 0.05
CA TYR A 565 -16.52 -11.94 1.03
C TYR A 565 -17.23 -13.22 0.56
N ARG A 566 -16.53 -14.37 0.66
CA ARG A 566 -16.96 -15.70 0.14
C ARG A 566 -17.08 -15.83 -1.38
N SER A 567 -16.58 -14.87 -2.16
CA SER A 567 -16.48 -15.00 -3.61
C SER A 567 -15.18 -15.69 -4.03
N ALA A 568 -15.21 -17.02 -4.13
CA ALA A 568 -14.07 -17.77 -4.69
C ALA A 568 -13.77 -17.37 -6.14
N ALA A 569 -14.76 -16.91 -6.91
CA ALA A 569 -14.56 -16.44 -8.28
C ALA A 569 -13.67 -15.20 -8.33
N ALA A 570 -13.96 -14.19 -7.51
CA ALA A 570 -13.12 -12.99 -7.40
C ALA A 570 -11.74 -13.34 -6.84
N GLY A 571 -11.70 -14.13 -5.76
CA GLY A 571 -10.46 -14.53 -5.10
C GLY A 571 -9.51 -15.30 -6.01
N ASN A 572 -10.00 -16.23 -6.83
CA ASN A 572 -9.17 -16.97 -7.78
C ASN A 572 -8.50 -16.05 -8.81
N LYS A 573 -9.20 -15.02 -9.29
CA LYS A 573 -8.63 -14.04 -10.23
C LYS A 573 -7.64 -13.09 -9.59
N ILE A 574 -7.91 -12.67 -8.35
CA ILE A 574 -6.94 -11.91 -7.54
C ILE A 574 -5.67 -12.75 -7.36
N LYS A 575 -5.77 -14.01 -6.92
CA LYS A 575 -4.62 -14.92 -6.76
C LYS A 575 -3.80 -15.07 -8.03
N GLU A 576 -4.45 -15.22 -9.19
CA GLU A 576 -3.78 -15.32 -10.49
C GLU A 576 -2.90 -14.10 -10.78
N MET A 577 -3.41 -12.89 -10.53
CA MET A 577 -2.65 -11.64 -10.66
C MET A 577 -1.49 -11.59 -9.65
N LEU A 578 -1.74 -11.90 -8.38
CA LEU A 578 -0.72 -11.80 -7.32
C LEU A 578 0.40 -12.83 -7.49
N ALA A 579 0.11 -14.03 -7.97
CA ALA A 579 1.09 -15.09 -8.18
C ALA A 579 2.17 -14.72 -9.21
N LEU A 580 1.90 -13.74 -10.08
CA LEU A 580 2.88 -13.23 -11.03
C LEU A 580 4.04 -12.49 -10.36
N GLY A 581 3.83 -11.91 -9.17
CA GLY A 581 4.79 -10.97 -8.59
C GLY A 581 5.21 -9.89 -9.61
N ALA A 582 6.51 -9.72 -9.80
CA ALA A 582 7.08 -8.81 -10.80
C ALA A 582 7.59 -9.51 -12.07
N SER A 583 7.18 -10.76 -12.31
CA SER A 583 7.62 -11.57 -13.48
C SER A 583 7.13 -11.03 -14.82
N LYS A 584 6.01 -10.33 -14.83
CA LYS A 584 5.43 -9.66 -16.02
C LYS A 584 5.44 -8.14 -15.85
N SER A 585 5.13 -7.43 -16.93
CA SER A 585 4.88 -5.99 -16.85
C SER A 585 3.59 -5.73 -16.05
N TRP A 586 3.49 -4.60 -15.35
CA TRP A 586 2.29 -4.30 -14.57
C TRP A 586 1.00 -4.19 -15.42
N PRO A 587 1.03 -3.75 -16.70
CA PRO A 587 -0.15 -3.82 -17.56
C PRO A 587 -0.65 -5.25 -17.79
N ASP A 588 0.27 -6.23 -17.93
CA ASP A 588 -0.11 -7.64 -18.06
C ASP A 588 -0.72 -8.18 -16.77
N ALA A 589 -0.16 -7.79 -15.61
CA ALA A 589 -0.72 -8.17 -14.31
C ALA A 589 -2.12 -7.56 -14.09
N MET A 590 -2.32 -6.28 -14.45
CA MET A 590 -3.63 -5.62 -14.37
C MET A 590 -4.68 -6.32 -15.23
N GLU A 591 -4.31 -6.73 -16.44
CA GLU A 591 -5.21 -7.36 -17.41
C GLU A 591 -5.76 -8.69 -16.90
N VAL A 592 -4.98 -9.45 -16.11
CA VAL A 592 -5.42 -10.73 -15.52
C VAL A 592 -6.67 -10.58 -14.67
N LEU A 593 -6.76 -9.50 -13.87
CA LEU A 593 -7.90 -9.25 -12.98
C LEU A 593 -8.98 -8.41 -13.68
N THR A 594 -8.58 -7.35 -14.38
CA THR A 594 -9.50 -6.30 -14.84
C THR A 594 -9.88 -6.40 -16.31
N GLY A 595 -9.08 -7.10 -17.12
CA GLY A 595 -9.14 -7.01 -18.59
C GLY A 595 -8.61 -5.68 -19.16
N GLU A 596 -8.11 -4.78 -18.32
CA GLU A 596 -7.57 -3.48 -18.69
C GLU A 596 -6.05 -3.46 -18.55
N ARG A 597 -5.38 -2.60 -19.32
CA ARG A 597 -3.91 -2.50 -19.37
C ARG A 597 -3.37 -1.13 -18.94
N LYS A 598 -4.22 -0.26 -18.38
CA LYS A 598 -3.88 1.11 -18.01
C LYS A 598 -4.52 1.52 -16.69
N MET A 599 -3.81 2.34 -15.93
CA MET A 599 -4.39 3.04 -14.78
C MET A 599 -5.45 4.03 -15.28
N SER A 600 -6.65 4.01 -14.69
CA SER A 600 -7.75 4.92 -15.00
C SER A 600 -8.46 5.42 -13.75
N ALA A 601 -8.83 6.71 -13.74
CA ALA A 601 -9.64 7.31 -12.70
C ALA A 601 -11.14 6.98 -12.80
N ASP A 602 -11.58 6.31 -13.87
CA ASP A 602 -13.01 6.08 -14.14
C ASP A 602 -13.72 5.34 -12.99
N ALA A 603 -13.09 4.29 -12.45
CA ALA A 603 -13.71 3.48 -11.39
C ALA A 603 -13.87 4.24 -10.07
N ILE A 604 -12.89 5.07 -9.69
CA ILE A 604 -12.98 5.89 -8.48
C ILE A 604 -13.99 7.04 -8.67
N LEU A 605 -14.01 7.68 -9.85
CA LEU A 605 -14.99 8.73 -10.15
C LEU A 605 -16.42 8.17 -10.19
N GLU A 606 -16.62 6.97 -10.72
CA GLU A 606 -17.90 6.26 -10.66
C GLU A 606 -18.32 5.99 -9.21
N TYR A 607 -17.41 5.47 -8.38
CA TYR A 607 -17.67 5.20 -6.97
C TYR A 607 -18.16 6.45 -6.22
N PHE A 608 -17.54 7.61 -6.46
CA PHE A 608 -17.87 8.87 -5.78
C PHE A 608 -18.88 9.76 -6.50
N LYS A 609 -19.42 9.33 -7.65
CA LYS A 609 -20.39 10.13 -8.43
C LYS A 609 -21.60 10.59 -7.61
N PRO A 610 -22.24 9.75 -6.77
CA PRO A 610 -23.37 10.21 -5.96
C PRO A 610 -23.00 11.32 -4.96
N LEU A 611 -21.80 11.25 -4.36
CA LEU A 611 -21.30 12.29 -3.47
C LEU A 611 -21.02 13.58 -4.24
N GLN A 612 -20.40 13.48 -5.42
CA GLN A 612 -20.11 14.63 -6.27
C GLN A 612 -21.38 15.41 -6.60
N ASP A 613 -22.43 14.70 -7.04
CA ASP A 613 -23.70 15.32 -7.44
C ASP A 613 -24.36 16.02 -6.26
N TRP A 614 -24.35 15.38 -5.08
CA TRP A 614 -24.86 15.98 -3.86
C TRP A 614 -24.06 17.21 -3.43
N LEU A 615 -22.72 17.14 -3.43
CA LEU A 615 -21.86 18.25 -3.02
C LEU A 615 -21.98 19.47 -3.93
N VAL A 616 -22.12 19.27 -5.25
CA VAL A 616 -22.29 20.37 -6.21
C VAL A 616 -23.56 21.17 -5.90
N GLU A 617 -24.67 20.50 -5.63
CA GLU A 617 -25.93 21.17 -5.30
C GLU A 617 -25.92 21.75 -3.89
N GLU A 618 -25.35 21.02 -2.92
CA GLU A 618 -25.25 21.49 -1.54
C GLU A 618 -24.34 22.71 -1.40
N ASN A 619 -23.17 22.72 -2.05
CA ASN A 619 -22.27 23.87 -2.02
C ASN A 619 -22.92 25.12 -2.63
N LYS A 620 -23.71 24.98 -3.70
CA LYS A 620 -24.52 26.07 -4.26
C LYS A 620 -25.56 26.55 -3.25
N ARG A 621 -26.32 25.64 -2.65
CA ARG A 621 -27.35 25.95 -1.64
C ARG A 621 -26.79 26.69 -0.43
N LEU A 622 -25.61 26.28 0.05
CA LEU A 622 -24.91 26.89 1.17
C LEU A 622 -24.16 28.19 0.81
N GLY A 623 -24.03 28.52 -0.47
CA GLY A 623 -23.16 29.60 -0.94
C GLY A 623 -21.69 29.40 -0.55
N ALA A 624 -21.24 28.13 -0.49
CA ALA A 624 -19.86 27.77 -0.22
C ALA A 624 -18.98 28.15 -1.41
N HIS A 625 -17.85 28.82 -1.15
CA HIS A 625 -16.90 29.14 -2.21
C HIS A 625 -16.13 27.87 -2.59
N VAL A 626 -16.01 27.59 -3.89
CA VAL A 626 -15.21 26.48 -4.43
C VAL A 626 -13.86 27.02 -4.91
N GLY A 627 -12.78 26.30 -4.61
CA GLY A 627 -11.40 26.76 -4.82
C GLY A 627 -10.86 27.64 -3.68
N TRP A 628 -9.61 28.07 -3.77
CA TRP A 628 -8.94 28.87 -2.74
C TRP A 628 -7.93 29.85 -3.34
N THR A 629 -7.61 30.91 -2.59
CA THR A 629 -6.50 31.80 -2.92
C THR A 629 -5.17 31.12 -2.61
N ALA A 630 -4.10 31.50 -3.32
CA ALA A 630 -2.75 31.07 -2.96
C ALA A 630 -2.37 31.59 -1.55
N THR A 631 -1.59 30.78 -0.83
CA THR A 631 -0.93 31.10 0.45
C THR A 631 0.31 31.94 0.25
#